data_AF-A0A850XLQ1-F1
#
_entry.id   AF-A0A850XLQ1-F1
#
_cell.length_a   1.000
_cell.length_b   1.000
_cell.length_c   1.000
_cell.angle_alpha   90.00
_cell.angle_beta   90.00
_cell.angle_gamma   90.00
#
_symmetry.space_group_name_H-M   'P 1'
#
loop_
_entity.id
_entity.type
_entity.pdbx_description
1 polymer ?
#
loop_
_entity_poly.entity_id
_entity_poly.type
_entity_poly.pdbx_seq_one_letter_code
_entity_poly.pdbx_strand_id
1 'polypeptide(L)'
;PVQVVSDARRLSDVDWFRAVYGAAVQTVRVVASEETRKRRNWVLVPGVDDAESECGLDQGVTFDWVITNDGDEVALDEQLETLLQALRARL
;
A
#
# COMPACT_ATOMS: atom_id res chain seq x y z
N PRO A 1 13.43 5.21 -15.70
CA PRO A 1 13.16 5.98 -14.46
C PRO A 1 12.02 5.31 -13.70
N VAL A 2 12.06 5.26 -12.36
CA VAL A 2 10.99 4.69 -11.53
C VAL A 2 9.99 5.79 -11.18
N GLN A 3 8.69 5.51 -11.31
CA GLN A 3 7.61 6.42 -10.90
C GLN A 3 6.85 5.81 -9.72
N VAL A 4 6.57 6.64 -8.71
CA VAL A 4 5.81 6.23 -7.52
C VAL A 4 4.51 7.02 -7.49
N VAL A 5 3.39 6.30 -7.51
CA VAL A 5 2.04 6.84 -7.30
C VAL A 5 1.66 6.55 -5.86
N SER A 6 1.72 7.56 -5.00
CA SER A 6 1.66 7.36 -3.54
C SER A 6 0.24 7.29 -2.96
N ASP A 7 -0.77 7.76 -3.68
CA ASP A 7 -2.14 7.95 -3.15
C ASP A 7 -3.21 7.33 -4.08
N ALA A 8 -3.03 6.06 -4.45
CA ALA A 8 -4.08 5.31 -5.13
C ALA A 8 -5.13 4.89 -4.09
N ARG A 9 -6.39 5.29 -4.31
CA ARG A 9 -7.47 5.11 -3.33
C ARG A 9 -8.62 4.26 -3.85
N ARG A 10 -8.68 4.05 -5.17
CA ARG A 10 -9.79 3.34 -5.83
C ARG A 10 -9.29 2.17 -6.65
N LEU A 11 -10.10 1.13 -6.72
CA LEU A 11 -9.87 -0.01 -7.61
C LEU A 11 -9.64 0.44 -9.07
N SER A 12 -10.40 1.43 -9.53
CA SER A 12 -10.25 2.00 -10.88
C SER A 12 -8.86 2.57 -11.16
N ASP A 13 -8.16 3.09 -10.13
CA ASP A 13 -6.80 3.61 -10.29
C ASP A 13 -5.86 2.43 -10.63
N VAL A 14 -5.94 1.37 -9.84
CA VAL A 14 -5.12 0.16 -9.99
C VAL A 14 -5.40 -0.52 -11.33
N ASP A 15 -6.67 -0.68 -11.68
CA ASP A 15 -7.08 -1.28 -12.95
C ASP A 15 -6.58 -0.48 -14.15
N TRP A 16 -6.68 0.85 -14.09
CA TRP A 16 -6.19 1.71 -15.14
C TRP A 16 -4.67 1.59 -15.31
N PHE A 17 -3.89 1.66 -14.23
CA PHE A 17 -2.43 1.51 -14.32
C PHE A 17 -2.05 0.14 -14.87
N ARG A 18 -2.69 -0.93 -14.40
CA ARG A 18 -2.45 -2.29 -14.93
C ARG A 18 -2.80 -2.41 -16.40
N ALA A 19 -3.89 -1.80 -16.85
CA ALA A 19 -4.27 -1.80 -18.25
C ALA A 19 -3.28 -1.03 -19.15
N VAL A 20 -2.76 0.10 -18.66
CA VAL A 20 -1.87 0.99 -19.44
C VAL A 20 -0.42 0.51 -19.45
N TYR A 21 0.09 0.03 -18.31
CA TYR A 21 1.52 -0.28 -18.13
C TYR A 21 1.80 -1.78 -17.92
N GLY A 22 0.77 -2.61 -17.79
CA GLY A 22 0.90 -4.07 -17.73
C GLY A 22 1.82 -4.53 -16.60
N ALA A 23 2.74 -5.43 -16.96
CA ALA A 23 3.68 -6.07 -16.02
C ALA A 23 4.73 -5.12 -15.40
N ALA A 24 4.81 -3.87 -15.86
CA ALA A 24 5.66 -2.87 -15.24
C ALA A 24 5.06 -2.32 -13.93
N VAL A 25 3.74 -2.46 -13.72
CA VAL A 25 3.07 -2.01 -12.50
C VAL A 25 3.38 -2.97 -11.35
N GLN A 26 3.79 -2.39 -10.22
CA GLN A 26 3.95 -3.10 -8.96
C GLN A 26 3.07 -2.40 -7.92
N THR A 27 2.16 -3.14 -7.31
CA THR A 27 1.20 -2.65 -6.32
C THR A 27 1.71 -2.94 -4.91
N VAL A 28 1.82 -1.89 -4.09
CA VAL A 28 2.32 -1.98 -2.71
C VAL A 28 1.24 -1.48 -1.76
N ARG A 29 0.75 -2.36 -0.88
CA ARG A 29 -0.18 -2.00 0.19
C ARG A 29 0.59 -1.79 1.48
N VAL A 30 0.47 -0.61 2.09
CA VAL A 30 0.97 -0.37 3.44
C VAL A 30 -0.16 -0.63 4.43
N VAL A 31 0.09 -1.45 5.43
CA VAL A 31 -0.86 -1.75 6.51
C VAL A 31 -0.24 -1.44 7.86
N ALA A 32 -1.08 -1.11 8.83
CA ALA A 32 -0.70 -1.01 10.23
C ALA A 32 -1.85 -1.61 11.04
N SER A 33 -1.52 -2.34 12.10
CA SER A 33 -2.50 -2.85 13.05
C SER A 33 -3.31 -1.71 13.66
N GLU A 34 -4.53 -2.03 14.07
CA GLU A 34 -5.41 -1.08 14.74
C GLU A 34 -4.76 -0.52 16.02
N GLU A 35 -4.01 -1.34 16.75
CA GLU A 35 -3.25 -0.92 17.92
C GLU A 35 -2.21 0.15 17.57
N THR A 36 -1.38 -0.09 16.56
CA THR A 36 -0.38 0.89 16.10
C THR A 36 -1.04 2.19 15.66
N ARG A 37 -2.15 2.11 14.90
CA ARG A 37 -2.91 3.28 14.47
C ARG A 37 -3.40 4.08 15.68
N LYS A 38 -4.01 3.42 16.67
CA LYS A 38 -4.47 4.05 17.92
C LYS A 38 -3.33 4.71 18.70
N ARG A 39 -2.16 4.08 18.79
CA ARG A 39 -0.96 4.70 19.42
C ARG A 39 -0.52 5.97 18.70
N ARG A 40 -0.79 6.10 17.40
CA ARG A 40 -0.54 7.29 16.58
C ARG A 40 -1.72 8.29 16.59
N ASN A 41 -2.57 8.22 17.61
CA ASN A 41 -3.75 9.07 17.78
C ASN A 41 -4.81 8.93 16.68
N TRP A 42 -4.79 7.84 15.91
CA TRP A 42 -5.92 7.54 15.03
C TRP A 42 -7.12 7.11 15.87
N VAL A 43 -8.26 7.72 15.59
CA VAL A 43 -9.56 7.38 16.16
C VAL A 43 -10.45 7.00 14.99
N LEU A 44 -11.08 5.83 15.05
CA LEU A 44 -12.07 5.42 14.06
C LEU A 44 -13.22 6.44 14.06
N VAL A 45 -13.42 7.11 12.93
CA VAL A 45 -14.54 8.00 12.65
C VAL A 45 -15.49 7.28 11.68
N PRO A 46 -16.62 6.75 12.17
CA PRO A 46 -17.64 6.15 11.31
C PRO A 46 -18.13 7.16 10.26
N GLY A 47 -18.30 6.71 9.02
CA GLY A 47 -18.61 7.52 7.85
C GLY A 47 -17.39 8.17 7.16
N VAL A 48 -16.19 8.08 7.74
CA VAL A 48 -14.93 8.59 7.16
C VAL A 48 -13.96 7.45 6.92
N ASP A 49 -13.62 6.70 7.97
CA ASP A 49 -12.66 5.59 7.88
C ASP A 49 -13.22 4.32 7.24
N ASP A 50 -14.55 4.19 7.14
CA ASP A 50 -15.29 3.12 6.47
C ASP A 50 -15.85 3.56 5.10
N ALA A 51 -15.59 4.81 4.69
CA ALA A 51 -16.00 5.32 3.40
C ALA A 51 -15.15 4.70 2.28
N GLU A 52 -15.71 4.63 1.07
CA GLU A 52 -15.02 4.11 -0.12
C GLU A 52 -13.68 4.83 -0.41
N SER A 53 -13.54 6.10 -0.02
CA SER A 53 -12.29 6.86 -0.17
C SER A 53 -11.13 6.33 0.67
N GLU A 54 -11.40 5.56 1.72
CA GLU A 54 -10.41 4.98 2.63
C GLU A 54 -10.35 3.45 2.53
N CYS A 55 -11.48 2.78 2.26
CA CYS A 55 -11.59 1.32 2.14
C CYS A 55 -11.69 0.79 0.71
N GLY A 56 -11.63 1.66 -0.32
CA GLY A 56 -11.86 1.30 -1.74
C GLY A 56 -10.88 0.28 -2.33
N LEU A 57 -9.85 -0.11 -1.57
CA LEU A 57 -8.84 -1.10 -1.94
C LEU A 57 -8.73 -2.26 -0.95
N ASP A 58 -9.63 -2.33 0.04
CA ASP A 58 -9.63 -3.41 1.04
C ASP A 58 -10.10 -4.75 0.45
N GLN A 59 -10.80 -4.70 -0.68
CA GLN A 59 -11.27 -5.86 -1.43
C GLN A 59 -11.02 -5.65 -2.93
N GLY A 60 -10.87 -6.74 -3.68
CA GLY A 60 -10.79 -6.71 -5.15
C GLY A 60 -9.41 -6.41 -5.74
N VAL A 61 -8.39 -6.14 -4.90
CA VAL A 61 -7.00 -5.99 -5.36
C VAL A 61 -6.10 -7.04 -4.71
N THR A 62 -5.49 -7.88 -5.54
CA THR A 62 -4.31 -8.65 -5.14
C THR A 62 -3.10 -7.73 -5.24
N PHE A 63 -2.48 -7.40 -4.11
CA PHE A 63 -1.27 -6.59 -4.08
C PHE A 63 -0.04 -7.47 -4.30
N ASP A 64 0.96 -6.94 -5.02
CA ASP A 64 2.24 -7.62 -5.22
C ASP A 64 3.07 -7.61 -3.93
N TRP A 65 2.93 -6.56 -3.12
CA TRP A 65 3.62 -6.39 -1.85
C TRP A 65 2.67 -5.86 -0.79
N VAL A 66 2.83 -6.38 0.43
CA VAL A 66 2.19 -5.84 1.63
C VAL A 66 3.29 -5.48 2.62
N ILE A 67 3.36 -4.21 3.02
CA ILE A 67 4.34 -3.67 3.96
C ILE A 67 3.63 -3.39 5.28
N THR A 68 4.10 -3.99 6.36
CA THR A 68 3.55 -3.80 7.70
C THR A 68 4.34 -2.71 8.43
N ASN A 69 3.64 -1.65 8.83
CA ASN A 69 4.18 -0.49 9.54
C ASN A 69 3.63 -0.43 10.97
N ASP A 70 4.04 -1.40 11.80
CA ASP A 70 3.59 -1.53 13.19
C ASP A 70 4.47 -0.80 14.22
N GLY A 71 5.38 0.05 13.75
CA GLY A 71 6.24 0.88 14.60
C GLY A 71 7.57 0.23 14.99
N ASP A 72 7.88 -0.94 14.45
CA ASP A 72 9.24 -1.51 14.45
C ASP A 72 9.99 -0.97 13.23
N GLU A 73 10.89 -0.02 13.46
CA GLU A 73 11.67 0.63 12.40
C GLU A 73 12.61 -0.36 11.70
N VAL A 74 13.21 -1.29 12.44
CA VAL A 74 14.14 -2.28 11.87
C VAL A 74 13.38 -3.24 10.96
N ALA A 75 12.25 -3.76 11.42
CA ALA A 75 11.42 -4.64 10.60
C ALA A 75 10.82 -3.92 9.38
N LEU A 76 10.52 -2.62 9.49
CA LEU A 76 10.06 -1.82 8.36
C LEU A 76 11.17 -1.64 7.32
N ASP A 77 12.38 -1.29 7.75
CA ASP A 77 13.54 -1.12 6.87
C ASP A 77 13.90 -2.42 6.14
N GLU A 78 13.89 -3.57 6.81
CA GLU A 78 14.14 -4.88 6.19
C GLU A 78 13.12 -5.21 5.08
N GLN A 79 11.83 -4.90 5.31
CA GLN A 79 10.78 -5.07 4.31
C GLN A 79 10.99 -4.15 3.10
N LEU A 80 11.36 -2.89 3.34
CA LEU A 80 11.64 -1.91 2.28
C LEU A 80 12.88 -2.30 1.47
N GLU A 81 13.95 -2.76 2.11
CA GLU A 81 15.14 -3.24 1.43
C GLU A 81 14.83 -4.44 0.53
N THR A 82 14.04 -5.39 1.03
CA THR A 82 13.59 -6.56 0.25
C THR A 82 12.80 -6.14 -0.99
N LEU A 83 11.85 -5.22 -0.83
CA LEU A 83 11.09 -4.64 -1.94
C LEU A 83 12.02 -3.96 -2.95
N LEU A 84 12.94 -3.12 -2.49
CA LEU A 84 13.87 -2.40 -3.36
C LEU A 84 14.79 -3.35 -4.15
N GLN A 85 15.30 -4.41 -3.51
CA GLN A 85 16.11 -5.43 -4.18
C GLN A 85 15.31 -6.15 -5.27
N ALA A 86 14.07 -6.55 -4.96
CA ALA A 86 13.20 -7.21 -5.93
C ALA A 86 12.83 -6.31 -7.12
N LEU A 87 12.59 -5.02 -6.89
CA LEU A 87 12.34 -4.05 -7.97
C LEU A 87 13.58 -3.82 -8.83
N ARG A 88 14.77 -3.73 -8.21
CA ARG A 88 16.04 -3.57 -8.95
C ARG A 88 16.35 -4.78 -9.83
N ALA A 89 16.00 -5.99 -9.40
CA ALA A 89 16.22 -7.20 -10.20
C ALA A 89 15.34 -7.28 -11.46
N ARG A 90 14.30 -6.42 -11.57
CA ARG A 90 13.38 -6.36 -12.71
C ARG A 90 13.71 -5.24 -13.71
N LEU A 91 14.67 -4.37 -13.37
CA LEU A 91 15.14 -3.26 -14.20
C LEU A 91 16.33 -3.69 -15.06
#